data_AF-A0A258H808-F1
#
_entry.id   AF-A0A258H808-F1
#
_cell.length_a   1.000
_cell.length_b   1.000
_cell.length_c   1.000
_cell.angle_alpha   90.00
_cell.angle_beta   90.00
_cell.angle_gamma   90.00
#
_symmetry.space_group_name_H-M   'P 1'
#
loop_
_entity.id
_entity.type
_entity.pdbx_description
1 polymer ?
#
loop_
_entity_poly.entity_id
_entity_poly.type
_entity_poly.pdbx_seq_one_letter_code
_entity_poly.pdbx_strand_id
1 'polypeptide(L)'
;MLGVFILQAIGLFIATNIDDIIVLSLFFARGAGRSGTTAKIIAGQYLGFGAILAAAIILALGARSFLPESFIPYFGLIPLALGLRAAWQSWRGQD
;
A
#
# COMPACT_ATOMS: atom_id res chain seq x y z
N MET A 1 -7.03 -14.57 -20.96
CA MET A 1 -6.12 -14.50 -19.79
C MET A 1 -5.40 -13.14 -19.71
N LEU A 2 -4.73 -12.66 -20.76
CA LEU A 2 -4.07 -11.34 -20.77
C LEU A 2 -5.01 -10.16 -20.45
N GLY A 3 -6.23 -10.14 -20.99
CA GLY A 3 -7.21 -9.08 -20.70
C GLY A 3 -7.60 -8.97 -19.22
N VAL A 4 -7.61 -10.09 -18.49
CA VAL A 4 -7.92 -10.10 -17.05
C VAL A 4 -6.76 -9.52 -16.24
N PHE A 5 -5.50 -9.87 -16.57
CA PHE A 5 -4.34 -9.31 -15.89
C PHE A 5 -4.18 -7.81 -16.14
N ILE A 6 -4.45 -7.35 -17.37
CA ILE A 6 -4.45 -5.92 -17.68
C ILE A 6 -5.53 -5.19 -16.89
N LEU A 7 -6.75 -5.75 -16.84
CA LEU A 7 -7.84 -5.15 -16.07
C LEU A 7 -7.54 -5.12 -14.56
N GLN A 8 -6.95 -6.18 -14.01
CA GLN A 8 -6.51 -6.24 -12.62
C GLN A 8 -5.40 -5.23 -12.34
N ALA A 9 -4.42 -5.10 -13.23
CA ALA A 9 -3.33 -4.13 -13.10
C ALA A 9 -3.88 -2.69 -13.14
N ILE A 10 -4.80 -2.39 -14.05
CA ILE A 10 -5.48 -1.09 -14.13
C ILE A 10 -6.27 -0.84 -12.84
N GLY A 11 -7.04 -1.82 -12.37
CA GLY A 11 -7.83 -1.71 -11.15
C GLY A 11 -6.97 -1.44 -9.92
N LEU A 12 -5.88 -2.20 -9.75
CA LEU A 12 -4.95 -2.03 -8.63
C LEU A 12 -4.21 -0.68 -8.70
N PHE A 13 -3.80 -0.26 -9.89
CA PHE A 13 -3.20 1.05 -10.11
C PHE A 13 -4.16 2.18 -9.73
N ILE A 14 -5.41 2.12 -10.19
CA ILE A 14 -6.42 3.13 -9.85
C ILE A 14 -6.67 3.15 -8.34
N ALA A 15 -6.89 1.99 -7.71
CA ALA A 15 -7.19 1.91 -6.27
C ALA A 15 -6.06 2.53 -5.42
N THR A 16 -4.82 2.10 -5.66
CA THR A 16 -3.65 2.61 -4.93
C THR A 16 -3.41 4.10 -5.14
N ASN A 17 -3.67 4.63 -6.34
CA ASN A 17 -3.55 6.07 -6.60
C ASN A 17 -4.68 6.89 -5.94
N ILE A 18 -5.91 6.37 -5.90
CA ILE A 18 -7.03 7.04 -5.21
C ILE A 18 -6.73 7.16 -3.72
N ASP A 19 -6.26 6.07 -3.10
CA ASP A 19 -5.90 6.06 -1.68
C ASP A 19 -4.82 7.12 -1.37
N ASP A 20 -3.77 7.21 -2.21
CA ASP A 20 -2.70 8.21 -2.04
C ASP A 20 -3.21 9.65 -2.18
N ILE A 21 -4.01 9.94 -3.22
CA ILE A 21 -4.56 11.29 -3.44
C ILE A 21 -5.44 11.72 -2.27
N ILE A 22 -6.26 10.83 -1.71
CA ILE A 22 -7.11 11.13 -0.55
C ILE A 22 -6.25 11.46 0.67
N VAL A 23 -5.25 10.63 0.97
CA VAL A 23 -4.33 10.83 2.10
C VAL A 23 -3.54 12.13 1.95
N LEU A 24 -3.01 12.40 0.76
CA LEU A 24 -2.26 13.62 0.45
C LEU A 24 -3.15 14.86 0.59
N SER A 25 -4.38 14.80 0.06
CA SER A 25 -5.38 15.86 0.19
C SER A 25 -5.70 16.14 1.66
N LEU A 26 -5.83 15.11 2.50
CA LEU A 26 -6.03 15.27 3.94
C LEU A 26 -4.84 15.94 4.63
N PHE A 27 -3.60 15.56 4.27
CA PHE A 27 -2.41 16.23 4.81
C PHE A 27 -2.34 17.70 4.40
N PHE A 28 -2.67 18.03 3.15
CA PHE A 28 -2.76 19.41 2.69
C PHE A 28 -3.87 20.18 3.39
N ALA A 29 -5.05 19.58 3.57
CA ALA A 29 -6.17 20.18 4.29
C ALA A 29 -5.82 20.48 5.75
N ARG A 30 -5.12 19.56 6.44
CA ARG A 30 -4.63 19.78 7.81
C ARG A 30 -3.50 20.80 7.90
N GLY A 31 -2.72 20.93 6.83
CA GLY A 31 -1.61 21.87 6.72
C GLY A 31 -2.00 23.28 6.25
N ALA A 32 -3.25 23.48 5.82
CA ALA A 32 -3.75 24.74 5.32
C ALA A 32 -3.62 25.84 6.40
N GLY A 33 -2.88 26.91 6.08
CA GLY A 33 -2.64 28.05 6.98
C GLY A 33 -1.26 28.10 7.66
N ARG A 34 -0.39 27.11 7.44
CA ARG A 34 1.00 27.11 7.96
C ARG A 34 2.02 27.16 6.83
N SER A 35 2.82 28.23 6.77
CA SER A 35 3.92 28.37 5.79
C SER A 35 4.94 27.25 5.96
N GLY A 36 5.36 26.65 4.85
CA GLY A 36 6.32 25.53 4.82
C GLY A 36 5.72 24.13 4.92
N THR A 37 4.41 23.99 5.15
CA THR A 37 3.77 22.65 5.24
C THR A 37 3.72 21.94 3.88
N THR A 38 3.49 22.68 2.80
CA THR A 38 3.51 22.15 1.42
C THR A 38 4.84 21.50 1.07
N ALA A 39 5.97 22.15 1.40
CA ALA A 39 7.30 21.61 1.12
C ALA A 39 7.56 20.31 1.90
N LYS A 40 7.12 20.25 3.16
CA LYS A 40 7.23 19.04 3.99
C LYS A 40 6.37 17.89 3.47
N ILE A 41 5.16 18.20 3.01
CA ILE A 41 4.24 17.20 2.42
C ILE A 41 4.84 16.63 1.14
N ILE A 42 5.34 17.47 0.23
CA ILE A 42 5.97 17.03 -1.01
C ILE A 42 7.22 16.20 -0.72
N ALA A 43 8.11 16.66 0.18
CA ALA A 43 9.28 15.90 0.58
C ALA A 43 8.91 14.53 1.18
N GLY A 44 7.89 14.50 2.03
CA GLY A 44 7.35 13.27 2.61
C GLY A 44 6.76 12.33 1.55
N GLN A 45 6.07 12.86 0.54
CA GLN A 45 5.50 12.08 -0.55
C GLN A 45 6.59 11.41 -1.39
N TYR A 46 7.60 12.15 -1.83
CA TYR A 46 8.71 11.57 -2.61
C TYR A 46 9.50 10.54 -1.81
N LEU A 47 9.74 10.79 -0.52
CA LEU A 47 10.40 9.81 0.36
C LEU A 47 9.53 8.56 0.56
N GLY A 48 8.23 8.72 0.79
CA GLY A 48 7.29 7.61 0.98
C GLY A 48 7.14 6.76 -0.27
N PHE A 49 6.90 7.40 -1.42
CA PHE A 49 6.83 6.72 -2.71
C PHE A 49 8.16 6.01 -3.03
N GLY A 50 9.29 6.69 -2.82
CA GLY A 50 10.62 6.11 -3.01
C GLY A 50 10.86 4.88 -2.12
N ALA A 51 10.42 4.91 -0.87
CA ALA A 51 10.54 3.78 0.05
C ALA A 51 9.68 2.58 -0.40
N ILE A 52 8.43 2.82 -0.82
CA ILE A 52 7.55 1.75 -1.35
C ILE A 52 8.14 1.17 -2.64
N LEU A 53 8.63 2.01 -3.54
CA LEU A 53 9.26 1.58 -4.79
C LEU A 53 10.51 0.74 -4.51
N ALA A 54 11.38 1.19 -3.60
CA ALA A 54 12.57 0.44 -3.21
C ALA A 54 12.21 -0.91 -2.59
N ALA A 55 11.22 -0.94 -1.68
CA ALA A 55 10.73 -2.18 -1.09
C ALA A 55 10.15 -3.14 -2.15
N ALA A 56 9.39 -2.62 -3.11
CA ALA A 56 8.85 -3.41 -4.22
C ALA A 56 9.96 -4.02 -5.10
N ILE A 57 11.01 -3.25 -5.41
CA ILE A 57 12.17 -3.74 -6.15
C ILE A 57 12.92 -4.81 -5.35
N ILE A 58 13.18 -4.56 -4.06
CA ILE A 58 13.84 -5.54 -3.16
C ILE A 58 13.03 -6.83 -3.09
N LEU A 59 11.70 -6.74 -2.95
CA LEU A 59 10.82 -7.90 -2.93
C LEU A 59 10.83 -8.62 -4.29
N ALA A 60 10.78 -7.91 -5.41
CA ALA A 60 10.81 -8.52 -6.74
C ALA A 60 12.14 -9.27 -7.00
N LEU A 61 13.26 -8.66 -6.63
CA LEU A 61 14.59 -9.27 -6.79
C LEU A 61 14.87 -10.37 -5.77
N GLY A 62 14.48 -10.15 -4.51
CA GLY A 62 14.63 -11.08 -3.40
C GLY A 62 13.74 -12.31 -3.56
N ALA A 63 12.49 -12.14 -3.98
CA ALA A 63 11.59 -13.25 -4.27
C ALA A 63 12.14 -14.15 -5.38
N ARG A 64 12.70 -13.56 -6.44
CA ARG A 64 13.29 -14.34 -7.54
C ARG A 64 14.55 -15.10 -7.12
N SER A 65 15.28 -14.61 -6.13
CA SER A 65 16.57 -15.19 -5.71
C SER A 65 16.45 -16.18 -4.54
N PHE A 66 15.42 -16.04 -3.69
CA PHE A 66 15.31 -16.78 -2.43
C PHE A 66 14.03 -17.62 -2.27
N LEU A 67 12.99 -17.43 -3.10
CA LEU A 67 11.72 -18.16 -2.92
C LEU A 67 11.50 -19.19 -4.04
N PRO A 68 11.47 -20.50 -3.70
CA PRO A 68 10.89 -21.52 -4.56
C PRO A 68 9.42 -21.17 -4.85
N GLU A 69 8.95 -21.40 -6.08
CA GLU A 69 7.56 -21.09 -6.49
C GLU A 69 6.50 -21.69 -5.56
N SER A 70 6.84 -22.77 -4.84
CA SER A 70 5.99 -23.41 -3.83
C SER A 70 5.64 -22.52 -2.64
N PHE A 71 6.39 -21.44 -2.37
CA PHE A 71 6.13 -20.53 -1.25
C PHE A 71 5.20 -19.36 -1.61
N ILE A 72 4.98 -19.08 -2.90
CA ILE A 72 4.13 -17.97 -3.36
C ILE A 72 2.70 -18.04 -2.77
N PRO A 73 2.03 -19.21 -2.70
CA PRO A 73 0.69 -19.31 -2.11
C PRO A 73 0.62 -18.95 -0.62
N TYR A 74 1.72 -19.15 0.14
CA TYR A 74 1.74 -18.90 1.58
C TYR A 74 1.70 -17.40 1.93
N PHE A 75 2.08 -16.51 1.00
CA PHE A 75 1.91 -15.07 1.21
C PHE A 75 0.45 -14.67 1.42
N GLY A 76 -0.51 -15.47 0.94
CA GLY A 76 -1.95 -15.26 1.20
C GLY A 76 -2.36 -15.48 2.66
N LEU A 77 -1.55 -16.19 3.47
CA LEU A 77 -1.83 -16.39 4.89
C LEU A 77 -1.68 -15.08 5.70
N ILE A 78 -0.80 -14.18 5.27
CA ILE A 78 -0.59 -12.88 5.93
C ILE A 78 -1.86 -12.02 5.88
N PRO A 79 -2.45 -11.70 4.71
CA PRO A 79 -3.69 -10.94 4.65
C PRO A 79 -4.86 -11.68 5.29
N LEU A 80 -4.92 -13.02 5.23
CA LEU A 80 -5.94 -13.79 5.96
C LEU A 80 -5.82 -13.60 7.48
N ALA A 81 -4.62 -13.72 8.03
CA ALA A 81 -4.39 -13.51 9.46
C ALA A 81 -4.72 -12.08 9.89
N LEU A 82 -4.34 -11.07 9.09
CA LEU A 82 -4.69 -9.67 9.34
C LEU A 82 -6.21 -9.44 9.28
N GLY A 83 -6.90 -10.02 8.30
CA GLY A 83 -8.36 -9.93 8.16
C GLY A 83 -9.09 -10.59 9.34
N LEU A 84 -8.68 -11.79 9.76
CA LEU A 84 -9.22 -12.47 10.93
C LEU A 84 -8.99 -11.65 12.21
N ARG A 85 -7.79 -11.09 12.38
CA ARG A 85 -7.48 -10.24 13.53
C ARG A 85 -8.32 -8.97 13.54
N ALA A 86 -8.52 -8.32 12.40
CA ALA A 86 -9.34 -7.11 12.28
C ALA A 86 -10.82 -7.41 12.57
N ALA A 87 -11.37 -8.50 12.01
CA ALA A 87 -12.74 -8.96 12.28
C ALA A 87 -12.94 -9.24 13.77
N TRP A 88 -11.98 -9.94 14.37
CA TRP A 88 -11.99 -10.27 15.79
C TRP A 88 -11.90 -9.03 16.71
N GLN A 89 -11.09 -8.03 16.34
CA GLN A 89 -11.04 -6.74 17.05
C GLN A 89 -12.36 -5.96 16.92
N SER A 90 -12.98 -5.95 15.75
CA SER A 90 -14.29 -5.31 15.54
C SER A 90 -15.40 -5.97 16.34
N TRP A 91 -15.28 -7.27 16.65
CA TRP A 91 -16.25 -7.99 17.49
C TRP A 91 -16.03 -7.73 18.98
N ARG A 92 -14.77 -7.54 19.43
CA ARG A 92 -14.47 -7.22 20.84
C ARG A 92 -14.58 -5.73 21.20
N GLY A 93 -14.56 -4.82 20.21
CA GLY A 93 -14.66 -3.37 20.42
C GLY A 93 -16.09 -2.81 20.42
N GLN A 94 -17.10 -3.66 20.66
CA GLN A 94 -18.52 -3.29 20.76
C GLN A 94 -19.03 -3.13 22.20
N ASP A 95 -18.12 -3.01 23.17
CA ASP A 95 -18.40 -2.54 24.54
C ASP A 95 -17.86 -1.11 24.72
#